data_AF-A0A949TUK3-F1
#
_entry.id   AF-A0A949TUK3-F1
#
_cell.length_a   1.000
_cell.length_b   1.000
_cell.length_c   1.000
_cell.angle_alpha   90.00
_cell.angle_beta   90.00
_cell.angle_gamma   90.00
#
_symmetry.space_group_name_H-M   'P 1'
#
loop_
_entity.id
_entity.type
_entity.pdbx_description
1 polymer ?
#
loop_
_entity_poly.entity_id
_entity_poly.type
_entity_poly.pdbx_seq_one_letter_code
_entity_poly.pdbx_strand_id
1 'polypeptide(L)' 'MEQYRGYEITVIENNEKDYPYKAIATKGDQQVKHKGQTKTQAVDFVKKSINVIIEKIEAKNSVKSGVK' A
#
# COMPACT_ATOMS: atom_id res chain seq x y z
N MET A 1 -10.18 10.38 3.60
CA MET A 1 -8.97 10.12 2.78
C MET A 1 -7.78 10.19 3.72
N GLU A 2 -6.90 9.19 3.69
CA GLU A 2 -5.73 9.11 4.59
C GLU A 2 -4.44 9.14 3.77
N GLN A 3 -3.40 9.83 4.24
CA GLN A 3 -2.09 9.86 3.57
C GLN A 3 -1.07 9.06 4.38
N TYR A 4 -0.32 8.19 3.71
CA TYR A 4 0.73 7.38 4.34
C TYR A 4 1.98 7.30 3.46
N ARG A 5 3.10 7.85 3.93
CA ARG A 5 4.40 7.85 3.21
C ARG A 5 4.30 8.38 1.76
N GLY A 6 3.42 9.35 1.55
CA GLY A 6 3.13 9.97 0.25
C GLY A 6 2.17 9.18 -0.63
N TYR A 7 1.54 8.11 -0.12
CA TYR A 7 0.43 7.43 -0.78
C TYR A 7 -0.90 7.97 -0.26
N GLU A 8 -1.85 8.21 -1.16
CA GLU A 8 -3.23 8.55 -0.85
C GLU A 8 -4.06 7.28 -0.74
N ILE A 9 -4.50 6.95 0.47
CA ILE A 9 -5.30 5.77 0.79
C ILE A 9 -6.78 6.15 0.77
N THR A 10 -7.52 5.51 -0.13
CA THR A 10 -8.98 5.57 -0.23
C THR A 10 -9.56 4.19 0.08
N VAL A 11 -10.48 4.13 1.03
CA VAL A 11 -11.22 2.90 1.35
C VAL A 11 -12.60 3.00 0.71
N ILE A 12 -12.93 2.01 -0.10
CA ILE A 12 -14.25 1.86 -0.71
C ILE A 12 -14.92 0.62 -0.15
N GLU A 13 -16.24 0.69 0.00
CA GLU A 13 -17.07 -0.45 0.31
C GLU A 13 -17.30 -1.25 -0.97
N ASN A 14 -17.26 -2.57 -0.84
CA ASN A 14 -17.37 -3.51 -1.91
C ASN A 14 -18.51 -4.46 -1.56
N ASN A 15 -19.39 -4.77 -2.52
CA ASN A 15 -20.57 -5.61 -2.26
C ASN A 15 -20.22 -7.12 -2.19
N GLU A 16 -18.96 -7.47 -1.89
CA GLU A 16 -18.50 -8.86 -1.74
C GLU A 16 -18.66 -9.31 -0.29
N LYS A 17 -19.27 -10.48 -0.09
CA LYS A 17 -19.61 -11.02 1.23
C LYS A 17 -18.38 -11.32 2.10
N ASP A 18 -17.32 -11.84 1.50
CA ASP A 18 -16.08 -12.20 2.20
C ASP A 18 -15.11 -11.03 2.37
N TYR A 19 -15.20 -10.02 1.51
CA TYR A 19 -14.32 -8.85 1.52
C TYR A 19 -15.07 -7.54 1.23
N PRO A 20 -15.87 -7.08 2.20
CA PRO A 20 -16.72 -5.90 2.04
C PRO A 20 -15.96 -4.58 1.95
N TYR A 21 -14.65 -4.56 2.20
CA TYR A 21 -13.84 -3.34 2.14
C TYR A 21 -12.64 -3.52 1.22
N LYS A 22 -12.35 -2.48 0.45
CA LYS A 22 -11.18 -2.41 -0.42
C LYS A 22 -10.47 -1.08 -0.21
N ALA A 23 -9.19 -1.16 0.17
CA ALA A 23 -8.32 0.00 0.29
C ALA A 23 -7.46 0.12 -0.98
N ILE A 24 -7.32 1.34 -1.47
CA ILE A 24 -6.56 1.70 -2.67
C ILE A 24 -5.63 2.84 -2.27
N ALA A 25 -4.33 2.58 -2.29
CA ALA A 25 -3.28 3.57 -2.14
C ALA A 25 -2.71 3.94 -3.51
N THR A 26 -2.64 5.24 -3.80
CA THR A 26 -2.03 5.77 -5.03
C THR A 26 -0.90 6.73 -4.71
N LYS A 27 0.21 6.63 -5.45
CA LYS A 27 1.36 7.55 -5.40
C LYS A 27 1.99 7.64 -6.79
N GLY A 28 1.68 8.70 -7.53
CA GLY A 28 2.09 8.82 -8.94
C GLY A 28 1.60 7.60 -9.75
N ASP A 29 2.52 6.92 -10.42
CA ASP A 29 2.26 5.70 -11.19
C ASP A 29 2.11 4.43 -10.33
N GLN A 30 2.43 4.49 -9.04
CA GLN A 30 2.34 3.34 -8.15
C GLN A 30 0.94 3.26 -7.53
N GLN A 31 0.29 2.12 -7.71
CA GLN A 31 -1.00 1.82 -7.08
C GLN A 31 -0.91 0.51 -6.30
N VAL A 32 -1.35 0.54 -5.05
CA VAL A 32 -1.43 -0.61 -4.16
C VAL A 32 -2.88 -0.79 -3.74
N LYS A 33 -3.47 -1.94 -4.03
CA LYS A 33 -4.87 -2.25 -3.73
C LYS A 33 -4.97 -3.52 -2.91
N HIS A 34 -5.74 -3.48 -1.82
CA HIS A 34 -5.97 -4.65 -0.98
C HIS A 34 -7.41 -4.71 -0.50
N LYS A 35 -7.96 -5.92 -0.44
CA LYS A 35 -9.28 -6.20 0.11
C LYS A 35 -9.15 -6.65 1.57
N GLY A 36 -10.18 -6.41 2.38
CA GLY A 36 -10.24 -6.80 3.79
C GLY A 36 -11.67 -6.99 4.27
N GLN A 37 -11.81 -7.77 5.34
CA GLN A 37 -13.07 -8.02 6.05
C GLN A 37 -13.54 -6.79 6.83
N THR A 38 -12.61 -5.91 7.21
CA THR A 38 -12.89 -4.63 7.88
C THR A 38 -12.14 -3.49 7.20
N LYS A 39 -12.62 -2.25 7.38
CA LYS A 39 -11.96 -1.02 6.89
C LYS A 39 -10.50 -0.98 7.35
N THR A 40 -10.27 -1.23 8.64
CA THR A 40 -8.93 -1.24 9.25
C THR A 40 -8.04 -2.32 8.66
N GLN A 41 -8.58 -3.54 8.43
CA GLN A 41 -7.79 -4.64 7.87
C GLN A 41 -7.36 -4.33 6.42
N ALA A 42 -8.26 -3.77 5.60
CA ALA A 42 -7.92 -3.37 4.24
C ALA A 42 -6.80 -2.30 4.23
N VAL A 43 -6.88 -1.31 5.13
CA VAL A 43 -5.86 -0.27 5.29
C VAL A 43 -4.54 -0.83 5.79
N ASP A 44 -4.55 -1.73 6.78
CA ASP A 44 -3.34 -2.35 7.34
C ASP A 44 -2.57 -3.14 6.26
N PHE A 45 -3.27 -3.91 5.43
CA PHE A 45 -2.63 -4.61 4.31
C PHE A 45 -1.99 -3.65 3.31
N VAL A 46 -2.67 -2.56 2.94
CA VAL A 46 -2.10 -1.54 2.06
C VAL A 46 -0.86 -0.90 2.68
N LYS A 47 -0.89 -0.54 3.97
CA LYS A 47 0.25 0.03 4.69
C LYS A 47 1.44 -0.93 4.73
N LYS A 48 1.21 -2.22 4.99
CA LYS A 48 2.23 -3.27 4.95
C LYS A 48 2.87 -3.37 3.56
N SER A 49 2.06 -3.41 2.50
CA SER A 49 2.57 -3.43 1.13
C SER A 49 3.40 -2.19 0.80
N ILE A 50 2.97 -0.99 1.22
CA ILE A 50 3.73 0.25 1.05
C ILE A 50 5.09 0.16 1.75
N ASN A 51 5.13 -0.35 2.98
CA ASN A 51 6.38 -0.52 3.72
C ASN A 51 7.35 -1.43 2.97
N VAL A 52 6.88 -2.60 2.51
CA VAL A 52 7.71 -3.53 1.72
C VAL A 52 8.22 -2.88 0.42
N ILE A 53 7.40 -2.08 -0.27
CA ILE A 53 7.82 -1.37 -1.49
C ILE A 53 8.94 -0.38 -1.17
N ILE A 54 8.77 0.41 -0.10
CA ILE A 54 9.75 1.41 0.31
C ILE A 54 11.05 0.74 0.74
N GLU A 55 10.99 -0.29 1.59
CA GLU A 55 12.16 -1.07 2.00
C GLU A 55 12.89 -1.66 0.80
N LYS A 56 12.16 -2.19 -0.19
CA LYS A 56 12.77 -2.69 -1.44
C LYS A 56 13.42 -1.59 -2.27
N ILE A 57 12.85 -0.39 -2.32
CA ILE A 57 13.42 0.75 -3.05
C ILE A 57 14.69 1.23 -2.35
N GLU A 58 14.66 1.39 -1.02
CA GLU A 58 15.81 1.79 -0.21
C GLU A 58 16.96 0.76 -0.32
N ALA A 59 16.63 -0.53 -0.22
CA ALA A 59 17.59 -1.61 -0.40
C ALA A 59 18.19 -1.65 -1.82
N LYS A 60 17.40 -1.38 -2.86
CA LYS A 60 17.94 -1.29 -4.24
C LYS A 60 18.86 -0.08 -4.42
N ASN A 61 18.60 1.01 -3.71
CA ASN A 61 19.42 2.23 -3.81
C ASN A 61 20.75 2.06 -3.07
N SER A 62 20.78 1.33 -1.94
CA SER A 62 22.01 1.03 -1.21
C SER A 62 22.95 0.10 -2.00
N VAL A 63 22.41 -0.88 -2.73
CA VAL A 63 23.21 -1.83 -3.54
C VAL A 63 23.88 -1.15 -4.75
N LYS A 64 23.27 -0.11 -5.33
CA LYS A 64 23.86 0.63 -6.47
C LYS A 64 25.04 1.53 -6.10
N SER A 65 25.23 1.84 -4.82
CA SER A 65 26.30 2.74 -4.37
C SER A 65 27.57 2.00 -3.89
N GLY A 66 27.59 0.67 -3.97
CA GLY A 66 28.65 -0.18 -3.40
C GLY A 66 29.57 -0.89 -4.40
N VAL A 67 29.48 -0.61 -5.71
CA VAL A 67 30.44 -1.13 -6.69
C VAL A 67 31.44 -0.01 -6.99
N LYS A 68 32.57 -0.05 -6.29
CA LYS A 68 33.74 0.80 -6.56
C LYS A 68 34.95 -0.11 -6.78
#